data_AF-A0A379FIF9-F1
#
_entry.id   AF-A0A379FIF9-F1
#
_cell.length_a   1.000
_cell.length_b   1.000
_cell.length_c   1.000
_cell.angle_alpha   90.00
_cell.angle_beta   90.00
_cell.angle_gamma   90.00
#
_symmetry.space_group_name_H-M   'P 1'
#
loop_
_entity.id
_entity.type
_entity.pdbx_description
1 polymer ?
#
loop_
_entity_poly.entity_id
_entity_poly.type
_entity_poly.pdbx_seq_one_letter_code
_entity_poly.pdbx_strand_id
1 'polypeptide(L)'
;MKSKHKLGSYEYLCFIHELGHALGLMHINVYLKNIKNDAILTYKYSVMAYQFADIKDADFAGLYPMTFMLVDILLLQYLYGPNMTTRLENNTYGFHSNTGRAAYSLNSIEDKLVSCIWDAGGIDTLDFSLYTVNQSH
;
A
#
# COMPACT_ATOMS: atom_id res chain seq x y z
N MET A 1 -15.02 9.15 19.22
CA MET A 1 -14.48 10.08 18.19
C MET A 1 -13.45 9.29 17.39
N LYS A 2 -13.73 8.91 16.13
CA LYS A 2 -12.73 8.19 15.32
C LYS A 2 -11.58 9.16 15.03
N SER A 3 -10.34 8.77 15.36
CA SER A 3 -9.15 9.57 15.08
C SER A 3 -9.16 9.95 13.60
N LYS A 4 -9.01 11.25 13.30
CA LYS A 4 -8.95 11.77 11.93
C LYS A 4 -7.75 11.24 11.16
N HIS A 5 -6.75 10.65 11.82
CA HIS A 5 -5.49 10.19 11.21
C HIS A 5 -5.37 8.66 11.21
N LYS A 6 -6.50 7.94 11.19
CA LYS A 6 -6.50 6.47 11.19
C LYS A 6 -5.96 5.95 9.84
N LEU A 7 -5.16 4.88 9.88
CA LEU A 7 -4.81 4.13 8.67
C LEU A 7 -6.07 3.79 7.85
N GLY A 8 -5.96 3.95 6.54
CA GLY A 8 -7.07 3.73 5.60
C GLY A 8 -8.02 4.92 5.46
N SER A 9 -7.80 6.04 6.16
CA SER A 9 -8.58 7.26 5.97
C SER A 9 -7.97 8.18 4.90
N TYR A 10 -8.80 9.09 4.38
CA TYR A 10 -8.36 10.08 3.40
C TYR A 10 -7.30 11.03 3.96
N GLU A 11 -7.41 11.42 5.23
CA GLU A 11 -6.44 12.30 5.86
C GLU A 11 -5.07 11.62 6.03
N TYR A 12 -5.05 10.31 6.29
CA TYR A 12 -3.80 9.56 6.28
C TYR A 12 -3.21 9.46 4.85
N LEU A 13 -4.05 9.28 3.83
CA LEU A 13 -3.62 9.38 2.43
C LEU A 13 -2.99 10.74 2.14
N CYS A 14 -3.63 11.85 2.51
CA CYS A 14 -3.07 13.19 2.29
C CYS A 14 -1.71 13.33 2.99
N PHE A 15 -1.59 12.85 4.22
CA PHE A 15 -0.31 12.89 4.93
C PHE A 15 0.80 12.15 4.16
N ILE A 16 0.56 10.90 3.72
CA ILE A 16 1.58 10.14 2.99
C ILE A 16 1.83 10.69 1.58
N HIS A 17 0.82 11.30 0.94
CA HIS A 17 0.95 12.01 -0.33
C HIS A 17 1.89 13.21 -0.22
N GLU A 18 1.65 14.10 0.75
CA GLU A 18 2.51 15.26 0.97
C GLU A 18 3.91 14.87 1.45
N LEU A 19 4.03 13.78 2.22
CA LEU A 19 5.33 13.18 2.53
C LEU A 19 6.03 12.70 1.26
N GLY A 20 5.30 12.09 0.31
CA GLY A 20 5.82 11.72 -1.00
C GLY A 20 6.39 12.92 -1.76
N HIS A 21 5.66 14.04 -1.79
CA HIS A 21 6.16 15.30 -2.36
C HIS A 21 7.43 15.80 -1.66
N ALA A 22 7.47 15.78 -0.33
CA ALA A 22 8.66 16.16 0.43
C ALA A 22 9.88 15.25 0.14
N LEU A 23 9.64 13.99 -0.22
CA LEU A 23 10.65 13.02 -0.66
C LEU A 23 10.95 13.08 -2.17
N GLY A 24 10.45 14.08 -2.89
CA GLY A 24 10.76 14.30 -4.30
C GLY A 24 9.87 13.56 -5.30
N LEU A 25 8.78 12.92 -4.84
CA LEU A 25 7.78 12.36 -5.75
C LEU A 25 6.87 13.46 -6.31
N MET A 26 6.49 13.32 -7.57
CA MET A 26 5.48 14.13 -8.25
C MET A 26 4.22 13.30 -8.46
N HIS A 27 3.14 13.94 -8.91
CA HIS A 27 1.96 13.20 -9.32
C HIS A 27 2.28 12.21 -10.44
N ILE A 28 1.66 11.04 -10.38
CA ILE A 28 2.02 9.90 -11.23
C ILE A 28 1.90 10.18 -12.73
N ASN A 29 0.98 11.07 -13.12
CA ASN A 29 0.78 11.52 -14.49
C ASN A 29 1.97 12.31 -15.07
N VAL A 30 2.85 12.86 -14.22
CA VAL A 30 4.06 13.55 -14.68
C VAL A 30 5.07 12.55 -15.27
N TYR A 31 5.14 11.35 -14.72
CA TYR A 31 6.09 10.31 -15.13
C TYR A 31 5.64 9.53 -16.36
N LEU A 32 4.33 9.43 -16.57
CA LEU A 32 3.75 8.50 -17.53
C LEU A 32 3.07 9.23 -18.68
N LYS A 33 3.60 9.07 -19.89
CA LYS A 33 3.03 9.57 -21.15
C LYS A 33 2.53 8.39 -21.99
N ASN A 34 1.46 8.58 -22.76
CA ASN A 34 0.88 7.56 -23.67
C ASN A 34 0.47 6.25 -22.98
N ILE A 35 -0.23 6.37 -21.85
CA ILE A 35 -0.64 5.22 -21.05
C ILE A 35 -1.74 4.45 -21.77
N LYS A 36 -1.62 3.12 -21.78
CA LYS A 36 -2.62 2.20 -22.34
C LYS A 36 -3.57 1.63 -21.29
N ASN A 37 -3.16 1.61 -20.03
CA ASN A 37 -3.94 1.11 -18.91
C ASN A 37 -4.02 2.18 -17.83
N ASP A 38 -5.17 2.83 -17.72
CA ASP A 38 -5.42 3.92 -16.78
C ASP A 38 -5.39 3.48 -15.32
N ALA A 39 -5.45 2.17 -15.02
CA ALA A 39 -5.33 1.67 -13.66
C ALA A 39 -4.01 2.14 -13.00
N ILE A 40 -2.92 2.30 -13.77
CA ILE A 40 -1.63 2.79 -13.26
C ILE A 40 -1.72 4.21 -12.70
N LEU A 41 -2.68 5.02 -13.14
CA LEU A 41 -2.89 6.41 -12.70
C LEU A 41 -3.74 6.52 -11.42
N THR A 42 -3.90 5.42 -10.67
CA THR A 42 -4.84 5.32 -9.56
C THR A 42 -4.15 4.94 -8.25
N TYR A 43 -4.86 5.09 -7.14
CA TYR A 43 -4.41 4.66 -5.80
C TYR A 43 -4.07 3.17 -5.69
N LYS A 44 -4.46 2.35 -6.69
CA LYS A 44 -3.99 0.96 -6.81
C LYS A 44 -2.47 0.85 -6.87
N TYR A 45 -1.81 1.83 -7.50
CA TYR A 45 -0.37 1.78 -7.76
C TYR A 45 0.43 2.90 -7.12
N SER A 46 -0.18 4.05 -6.83
CA SER A 46 0.52 5.19 -6.26
C SER A 46 -0.38 6.05 -5.38
N VAL A 47 0.11 6.45 -4.20
CA VAL A 47 -0.52 7.48 -3.38
C VAL A 47 -0.44 8.86 -4.04
N MET A 48 0.44 9.04 -5.02
CA MET A 48 0.60 10.26 -5.83
C MET A 48 -0.43 10.37 -6.98
N ALA A 49 -1.40 9.45 -7.03
CA ALA A 49 -2.55 9.54 -7.92
C ALA A 49 -3.63 10.51 -7.39
N TYR A 50 -4.68 10.71 -8.19
CA TYR A 50 -5.84 11.55 -7.81
C TYR A 50 -7.14 10.77 -7.61
N GLN A 51 -7.16 9.48 -7.93
CA GLN A 51 -8.40 8.73 -8.04
C GLN A 51 -8.25 7.25 -7.67
N PHE A 52 -9.36 6.65 -7.30
CA PHE A 52 -9.49 5.20 -7.18
C PHE A 52 -9.42 4.52 -8.54
N ALA A 53 -9.07 3.25 -8.55
CA ALA A 53 -9.22 2.41 -9.72
C ALA A 53 -10.70 2.16 -10.02
N ASP A 54 -10.98 1.76 -11.26
CA ASP A 54 -12.25 1.10 -11.57
C ASP A 54 -12.39 -0.14 -10.66
N ILE A 55 -13.59 -0.42 -10.18
CA ILE A 55 -13.86 -1.52 -9.26
C ILE A 55 -13.45 -2.88 -9.85
N LYS A 56 -13.47 -3.02 -11.18
CA LYS A 56 -12.97 -4.23 -11.86
C LYS A 56 -11.46 -4.43 -11.72
N ASP A 57 -10.72 -3.34 -11.51
CA ASP A 57 -9.26 -3.34 -11.38
C ASP A 57 -8.84 -3.44 -9.91
N ALA A 58 -9.53 -2.74 -9.01
CA ALA A 58 -9.40 -2.91 -7.56
C ALA A 58 -10.57 -2.28 -6.80
N ASP A 59 -11.18 -3.05 -5.89
CA ASP A 59 -12.15 -2.55 -4.91
C ASP A 59 -11.48 -2.37 -3.54
N PHE A 60 -11.33 -1.13 -3.10
CA PHE A 60 -10.77 -0.80 -1.78
C PHE A 60 -11.82 -0.77 -0.67
N ALA A 61 -13.09 -1.03 -0.99
CA ALA A 61 -14.21 -1.02 -0.06
C ALA A 61 -14.28 0.25 0.82
N GLY A 62 -13.98 1.41 0.21
CA GLY A 62 -14.00 2.73 0.85
C GLY A 62 -12.76 3.08 1.69
N LEU A 63 -11.72 2.25 1.68
CA LEU A 63 -10.43 2.54 2.32
C LEU A 63 -9.45 3.21 1.35
N TYR A 64 -8.48 3.92 1.92
CA TYR A 64 -7.35 4.48 1.19
C TYR A 64 -6.05 3.71 1.46
N PRO A 65 -5.02 3.85 0.60
CA PRO A 65 -3.69 3.32 0.86
C PRO A 65 -3.16 3.62 2.27
N MET A 66 -2.60 2.60 2.92
CA MET A 66 -2.02 2.67 4.26
C MET A 66 -0.49 2.76 4.24
N THR A 67 0.11 2.55 3.07
CA THR A 67 1.55 2.63 2.81
C THR A 67 1.78 3.34 1.49
N PHE A 68 3.05 3.66 1.20
CA PHE A 68 3.46 3.88 -0.19
C PHE A 68 3.13 2.63 -1.00
N MET A 69 2.60 2.84 -2.21
CA MET A 69 2.15 1.78 -3.10
C MET A 69 3.26 1.41 -4.09
N LEU A 70 3.02 0.41 -4.94
CA LEU A 70 4.06 -0.22 -5.77
C LEU A 70 4.94 0.77 -6.54
N VAL A 71 4.34 1.75 -7.21
CA VAL A 71 5.07 2.74 -8.01
C VAL A 71 5.79 3.74 -7.11
N ASP A 72 5.21 4.09 -5.97
CA ASP A 72 5.86 4.98 -5.00
C ASP A 72 7.14 4.34 -4.44
N ILE A 73 7.07 3.05 -4.07
CA ILE A 73 8.22 2.28 -3.59
C ILE A 73 9.30 2.22 -4.68
N LEU A 74 8.93 1.89 -5.92
CA LEU A 74 9.86 1.87 -7.05
C LEU A 74 10.58 3.21 -7.23
N LEU A 75 9.83 4.32 -7.23
CA LEU A 75 10.41 5.65 -7.44
C LEU A 75 11.29 6.10 -6.27
N LEU A 76 10.88 5.84 -5.02
CA LEU A 76 11.70 6.14 -3.85
C LEU A 76 12.99 5.31 -3.86
N GLN A 77 12.93 4.03 -4.25
CA GLN A 77 14.11 3.19 -4.40
C GLN A 77 15.01 3.63 -5.55
N TYR A 78 14.45 4.18 -6.62
CA TYR A 78 15.22 4.79 -7.70
C TYR A 78 15.98 6.04 -7.21
N LEU A 79 15.35 6.89 -6.38
CA LEU A 79 15.95 8.11 -5.86
C LEU A 79 17.00 7.87 -4.77
N TYR A 80 16.75 6.92 -3.87
CA TYR A 80 17.51 6.77 -2.62
C TYR A 80 18.15 5.38 -2.44
N GLY A 81 17.91 4.45 -3.36
CA GLY A 81 18.31 3.05 -3.24
C GLY A 81 17.32 2.23 -2.40
N PRO A 82 17.21 0.90 -2.65
CA PRO A 82 16.40 0.02 -1.82
C PRO A 82 17.03 -0.18 -0.43
N ASN A 83 16.19 -0.13 0.61
CA ASN A 83 16.61 -0.49 1.95
C ASN A 83 16.63 -2.02 2.11
N MET A 84 17.81 -2.61 1.91
CA MET A 84 18.05 -4.05 1.99
C MET A 84 18.24 -4.56 3.43
N THR A 85 17.96 -3.78 4.46
CA THR A 85 18.00 -4.21 5.86
C THR A 85 16.63 -4.24 6.52
N THR A 86 15.56 -3.95 5.77
CA THR A 86 14.20 -3.95 6.29
C THR A 86 13.66 -5.37 6.26
N ARG A 87 13.30 -5.92 7.44
CA ARG A 87 12.66 -7.24 7.56
C ARG A 87 13.54 -8.32 6.93
N LEU A 88 14.56 -8.75 7.67
CA LEU A 88 15.50 -9.80 7.22
C LEU A 88 15.21 -11.16 7.88
N GLU A 89 14.39 -11.12 8.92
CA GLU A 89 13.82 -12.27 9.59
C GLU A 89 12.61 -12.84 8.83
N ASN A 90 12.09 -13.98 9.28
CA ASN A 90 10.86 -14.52 8.69
C ASN A 90 9.66 -13.69 9.13
N ASN A 91 8.94 -13.09 8.18
CA ASN A 91 7.81 -12.23 8.48
C ASN A 91 6.45 -12.82 8.05
N THR A 92 5.46 -12.67 8.94
CA THR A 92 4.05 -12.94 8.63
C THR A 92 3.32 -11.62 8.46
N TYR A 93 2.60 -11.47 7.36
CA TYR A 93 1.76 -10.32 7.02
C TYR A 93 0.28 -10.73 7.04
N GLY A 94 -0.61 -9.86 7.51
CA GLY A 94 -2.04 -10.16 7.64
C GLY A 94 -2.41 -10.61 9.06
N PHE A 95 -3.16 -11.70 9.20
CA PHE A 95 -3.42 -12.31 10.50
C PHE A 95 -2.12 -12.84 11.12
N HIS A 96 -2.05 -12.91 12.44
CA HIS A 96 -0.85 -13.36 13.18
C HIS A 96 0.44 -12.60 12.80
N SER A 97 0.30 -11.34 12.34
CA SER A 97 1.43 -10.56 11.82
C SER A 97 2.49 -10.31 12.89
N ASN A 98 3.76 -10.51 12.52
CA ASN A 98 4.92 -10.23 13.38
C ASN A 98 5.71 -8.99 12.93
N THR A 99 5.20 -8.26 11.93
CA THR A 99 5.89 -7.09 11.33
C THR A 99 6.02 -5.88 12.26
N GLY A 100 5.22 -5.83 13.33
CA GLY A 100 5.12 -4.65 14.20
C GLY A 100 4.61 -3.41 13.46
N ARG A 101 3.83 -3.58 12.39
CA ARG A 101 3.27 -2.49 11.57
C ARG A 101 1.77 -2.67 11.40
N ALA A 102 0.98 -1.73 11.93
CA ALA A 102 -0.47 -1.78 11.82
C ALA A 102 -0.98 -1.78 10.36
N ALA A 103 -0.23 -1.22 9.40
CA ALA A 103 -0.55 -1.27 7.98
C ALA A 103 -0.39 -2.66 7.33
N TYR A 104 0.12 -3.65 8.08
CA TYR A 104 0.35 -5.03 7.66
C TYR A 104 -0.27 -6.07 8.63
N SER A 105 -1.13 -5.63 9.55
CA SER A 105 -1.73 -6.49 10.58
C SER A 105 -3.25 -6.50 10.47
N LEU A 106 -3.83 -7.69 10.49
CA LEU A 106 -5.27 -7.94 10.59
C LEU A 106 -5.56 -8.52 11.99
N ASN A 107 -6.44 -7.86 12.75
CA ASN A 107 -6.80 -8.26 14.11
C ASN A 107 -8.22 -8.83 14.19
N SER A 108 -9.05 -8.60 13.18
CA SER A 108 -10.37 -9.21 13.05
C SER A 108 -10.74 -9.44 11.58
N ILE A 109 -11.79 -10.21 11.34
CA ILE A 109 -12.28 -10.53 9.99
C ILE A 109 -12.90 -9.30 9.28
N GLU A 110 -13.18 -8.22 10.02
CA GLU A 110 -13.66 -6.94 9.48
C GLU A 110 -12.53 -6.00 9.07
N ASP A 111 -11.31 -6.20 9.59
CA ASP A 111 -10.16 -5.43 9.15
C ASP A 111 -9.91 -5.70 7.67
N LYS A 112 -9.35 -4.72 6.96
CA LYS A 112 -8.97 -4.80 5.56
C LYS A 112 -7.69 -4.02 5.37
N LEU A 113 -6.82 -4.47 4.48
CA LEU A 113 -5.57 -3.79 4.16
C LEU A 113 -5.59 -3.28 2.73
N VAL A 114 -5.13 -2.05 2.55
CA VAL A 114 -4.78 -1.48 1.25
C VAL A 114 -3.34 -1.03 1.36
N SER A 115 -2.42 -1.96 1.13
CA SER A 115 -0.99 -1.77 1.42
C SER A 115 -0.14 -2.47 0.38
N CYS A 116 1.07 -1.95 0.16
CA CYS A 116 2.11 -2.62 -0.59
C CYS A 116 3.22 -3.06 0.37
N ILE A 117 3.64 -4.33 0.26
CA ILE A 117 4.68 -4.91 1.11
C ILE A 117 6.04 -4.69 0.45
N TRP A 118 6.99 -4.16 1.22
CA TRP A 118 8.42 -4.25 0.94
C TRP A 118 9.02 -5.28 1.90
N ASP A 119 9.90 -6.15 1.45
CA ASP A 119 10.60 -7.10 2.32
C ASP A 119 11.96 -7.39 1.69
N ALA A 120 13.03 -7.43 2.49
CA ALA A 120 14.39 -7.58 1.98
C ALA A 120 14.91 -9.02 2.05
N GLY A 121 14.22 -9.92 2.76
CA GLY A 121 14.55 -11.34 2.78
C GLY A 121 14.03 -12.07 4.00
N GLY A 122 14.08 -13.40 3.94
CA GLY A 122 13.47 -14.27 4.94
C GLY A 122 12.67 -15.37 4.25
N ILE A 123 11.95 -16.15 5.05
CA ILE A 123 10.88 -17.03 4.57
C ILE A 123 9.56 -16.45 5.08
N ASP A 124 8.86 -15.75 4.19
CA ASP A 124 7.72 -14.91 4.57
C ASP A 124 6.39 -15.56 4.24
N THR A 125 5.36 -15.15 4.97
CA THR A 125 4.00 -15.68 4.86
C THR A 125 3.00 -14.55 4.72
N LEU A 126 2.10 -14.67 3.74
CA LEU A 126 0.86 -13.89 3.69
C LEU A 126 -0.24 -14.71 4.34
N ASP A 127 -0.60 -14.38 5.58
CA ASP A 127 -1.64 -15.06 6.33
C ASP A 127 -2.96 -14.29 6.23
N PHE A 128 -3.83 -14.79 5.35
CA PHE A 128 -5.21 -14.31 5.22
C PHE A 128 -6.22 -15.38 5.67
N SER A 129 -5.78 -16.33 6.51
CA SER A 129 -6.50 -17.57 6.83
C SER A 129 -7.87 -17.40 7.48
N LEU A 130 -8.11 -16.30 8.22
CA LEU A 130 -9.37 -16.08 8.92
C LEU A 130 -10.45 -15.43 8.04
N TYR A 131 -10.12 -14.96 6.85
CA TYR A 131 -11.14 -14.51 5.91
C TYR A 131 -11.86 -15.68 5.26
N THR A 132 -13.14 -15.48 4.98
CA THR A 132 -14.03 -16.48 4.35
C THR A 132 -14.41 -16.11 2.92
N VAL A 133 -13.93 -14.97 2.41
CA VAL A 133 -14.12 -14.56 1.00
C VAL A 133 -13.30 -15.42 0.06
N ASN A 134 -13.64 -15.44 -1.22
CA ASN A 134 -12.83 -16.15 -2.21
C ASN A 134 -11.44 -15.50 -2.33
N GLN A 135 -10.40 -16.29 -2.14
CA GLN A 135 -8.99 -15.89 -2.21
C GLN A 135 -8.27 -16.49 -3.43
N SER A 136 -8.96 -17.28 -4.27
CA SER A 136 -8.41 -17.74 -5.54
C SER A 136 -8.44 -16.60 -6.56
N HIS A 137 -7.30 -16.36 -7.23
CA HIS A 137 -7.26 -15.47 -8.39
C HIS A 137 -7.93 -16.09 -9.61
#